data_AF-A0A651DGP7-F1
#
_entry.id   AF-A0A651DGP7-F1
#
_cell.length_a   1.000
_cell.length_b   1.000
_cell.length_c   1.000
_cell.angle_alpha   90.00
_cell.angle_beta   90.00
_cell.angle_gamma   90.00
#
_symmetry.space_group_name_H-M   'P 1'
#
loop_
_entity.id
_entity.type
_entity.pdbx_description
1 polymer ?
#
loop_
_entity_poly.entity_id
_entity_poly.type
_entity_poly.pdbx_seq_one_letter_code
_entity_poly.pdbx_strand_id
1 'polypeptide(L)'
;MGKKKPRRFTVEQKLRILEEARDPGTTVAEVLRRHQVDGTTYYRWERQAREGMREALKGRRKDRGAKDKEIERLREEVQTKSRIIAEVVEENLGYKKGI
;
A
#
# COMPACT_ATOMS: atom_id res chain seq x y z
N MET A 1 0.32 36.97 -22.43
CA MET A 1 0.86 35.63 -22.80
C MET A 1 0.16 34.57 -21.97
N GLY A 2 -0.64 33.70 -22.58
CA GLY A 2 -1.39 32.67 -21.85
C GLY A 2 -0.46 31.61 -21.26
N LYS A 3 -0.57 31.34 -19.95
CA LYS A 3 0.17 30.26 -19.28
C LYS A 3 -0.21 28.93 -19.95
N LYS A 4 0.71 28.31 -20.70
CA LYS A 4 0.51 26.95 -21.23
C LYS A 4 0.18 26.03 -20.07
N LYS A 5 -0.95 25.32 -20.15
CA LYS A 5 -1.33 24.34 -19.13
C LYS A 5 -0.22 23.28 -19.03
N PRO A 6 0.25 22.94 -17.82
CA PRO A 6 1.26 21.91 -17.66
C PRO A 6 0.71 20.59 -18.20
N ARG A 7 1.51 19.91 -19.01
CA ARG A 7 1.18 18.59 -19.56
C ARG A 7 0.98 17.61 -18.40
N ARG A 8 -0.15 16.89 -18.40
CA ARG A 8 -0.41 15.83 -17.43
C ARG A 8 0.16 14.52 -17.96
N PHE A 9 0.96 13.85 -17.15
CA PHE A 9 1.48 12.52 -17.43
C PHE A 9 0.78 11.51 -16.53
N THR A 10 0.28 10.42 -17.12
CA THR A 10 -0.26 9.29 -16.36
C THR A 10 0.87 8.55 -15.64
N VAL A 11 0.53 7.64 -14.74
CA VAL A 11 1.53 6.84 -14.01
C VAL A 11 2.31 5.96 -15.00
N GLU A 12 1.62 5.35 -15.95
CA GLU A 12 2.19 4.46 -16.97
C GLU A 12 3.16 5.22 -17.88
N GLN A 13 2.81 6.47 -18.24
CA GLN A 13 3.72 7.33 -19.01
C GLN A 13 4.98 7.67 -18.23
N LYS A 14 4.86 8.00 -16.93
CA LYS A 14 6.03 8.28 -16.09
C LYS A 14 6.93 7.06 -15.97
N LEU A 15 6.35 5.87 -15.76
CA LEU A 15 7.11 4.62 -15.66
C LEU A 15 7.87 4.33 -16.96
N ARG A 16 7.20 4.40 -18.11
CA ARG A 16 7.84 4.19 -19.41
C ARG A 16 9.03 5.14 -19.62
N ILE A 17 8.88 6.42 -19.29
CA ILE A 17 9.95 7.42 -19.43
C ILE A 17 11.13 7.11 -18.49
N LEU A 18 10.85 6.69 -17.25
CA LEU A 18 11.88 6.31 -16.28
C LEU A 18 12.62 5.03 -16.69
N GLU A 19 11.93 4.06 -17.28
CA GLU A 19 12.52 2.81 -17.79
C GLU A 19 13.39 3.09 -19.02
N GLU A 20 12.86 3.82 -19.99
CA GLU A 20 13.59 4.20 -21.20
C GLU A 20 14.86 4.99 -20.84
N ALA A 21 14.78 5.94 -19.90
CA ALA A 21 15.96 6.70 -19.46
C ALA A 21 17.06 5.86 -18.78
N ARG A 22 16.76 4.62 -18.37
CA ARG A 22 17.71 3.68 -17.77
C ARG A 22 18.23 2.63 -18.75
N ASP A 23 17.66 2.57 -19.95
CA ASP A 23 18.00 1.55 -20.93
C ASP A 23 19.44 1.74 -21.45
N PRO A 24 20.31 0.71 -21.40
CA PRO A 24 21.65 0.78 -21.98
C PRO A 24 21.55 0.94 -23.51
N GLY A 25 21.66 2.18 -23.98
CA GLY A 25 21.52 2.51 -25.40
C GLY A 25 20.94 3.90 -25.65
N THR A 26 20.42 4.55 -24.63
CA THR A 26 19.96 5.94 -24.71
C THR A 26 20.59 6.80 -23.63
N THR A 27 20.44 8.12 -23.76
CA THR A 27 20.82 9.07 -22.72
C THR A 27 19.57 9.68 -22.11
N VAL A 28 19.59 9.98 -20.81
CA VAL A 28 18.51 10.69 -20.12
C VAL A 28 18.10 11.94 -20.91
N ALA A 29 19.06 12.74 -21.37
CA ALA A 29 18.80 13.96 -22.12
C ALA A 29 18.03 13.72 -23.43
N GLU A 30 18.31 12.61 -24.14
CA GLU A 30 17.58 12.25 -25.36
C GLU A 30 16.14 11.86 -25.07
N VAL A 31 15.92 11.02 -24.05
CA VAL A 31 14.59 10.60 -23.60
C VAL A 31 13.75 11.82 -23.18
N LEU A 32 14.33 12.74 -22.41
CA LEU A 32 13.65 13.96 -21.98
C LEU A 32 13.20 14.85 -23.15
N ARG A 33 14.04 14.99 -24.19
CA ARG A 33 13.68 15.74 -25.40
C ARG A 33 12.52 15.07 -26.15
N ARG A 34 12.59 13.74 -26.34
CA ARG A 34 11.54 12.95 -27.03
C ARG A 34 10.18 13.06 -26.35
N HIS A 35 10.17 13.00 -25.02
CA HIS A 35 8.94 13.03 -24.22
C HIS A 35 8.51 14.43 -23.80
N GLN A 36 9.27 15.47 -24.16
CA GLN A 36 9.04 16.87 -23.78
C GLN A 36 8.90 17.02 -22.25
N VAL A 37 9.80 16.38 -21.51
CA VAL A 37 9.87 16.41 -20.05
C VAL A 37 11.08 17.23 -19.63
N ASP A 38 10.89 18.15 -18.69
CA ASP A 38 11.99 18.89 -18.10
C ASP A 38 12.77 18.03 -17.08
N GLY A 39 14.07 18.30 -16.94
CA GLY A 39 14.95 17.53 -16.04
C GLY A 39 14.49 17.54 -14.59
N THR A 40 13.99 18.68 -14.10
CA THR A 40 13.49 18.81 -12.72
C THR A 40 12.31 17.88 -12.46
N THR A 41 11.39 17.78 -13.40
CA THR A 41 10.25 16.87 -13.34
C THR A 41 10.68 15.41 -13.37
N TYR A 42 11.63 15.06 -14.25
CA TYR A 42 12.18 13.71 -14.35
C TYR A 42 12.84 13.26 -13.04
N TYR A 43 13.80 14.01 -12.52
CA TYR A 43 14.54 13.63 -11.31
C TYR A 43 13.63 13.58 -10.08
N ARG A 44 12.58 14.42 -10.04
CA ARG A 44 11.54 14.32 -9.02
C ARG A 44 10.81 12.97 -9.08
N TRP A 45 10.40 12.52 -10.27
CA TRP A 45 9.75 11.21 -10.43
C TRP A 45 10.71 10.06 -10.10
N GLU A 46 11.96 10.15 -10.52
CA GLU A 46 12.98 9.14 -10.22
C GLU A 46 13.19 8.98 -8.71
N ARG A 47 13.31 10.12 -7.98
CA ARG A 47 13.40 10.12 -6.52
C ARG A 47 12.18 9.46 -5.88
N GLN A 48 10.96 9.84 -6.31
CA GLN A 48 9.71 9.26 -5.81
C GLN A 48 9.63 7.75 -6.05
N ALA A 49 10.00 7.30 -7.25
CA ALA A 49 10.01 5.88 -7.60
C ALA A 49 10.99 5.10 -6.72
N ARG A 50 12.20 5.63 -6.50
CA ARG A 50 13.21 4.99 -5.64
C ARG A 50 12.78 4.93 -4.17
N GLU A 51 12.17 6.00 -3.66
CA GLU A 51 11.63 6.03 -2.29
C GLU A 51 10.49 5.03 -2.13
N GLY A 52 9.52 5.01 -3.05
CA GLY A 52 8.42 4.04 -3.03
C GLY A 52 8.91 2.60 -3.11
N MET A 53 9.92 2.32 -3.95
CA MET A 53 10.54 1.00 -4.04
C MET A 53 11.23 0.62 -2.73
N ARG A 54 11.96 1.55 -2.10
CA ARG A 54 12.61 1.31 -0.81
C ARG A 54 11.59 0.98 0.27
N GLU A 55 10.50 1.73 0.38
CA GLU A 55 9.44 1.46 1.36
C GLU A 55 8.72 0.13 1.08
N ALA A 56 8.46 -0.18 -0.19
CA ALA A 56 7.86 -1.46 -0.57
C ALA A 56 8.77 -2.65 -0.18
N LEU A 57 10.08 -2.52 -0.36
CA LEU A 57 11.08 -3.55 -0.05
C LEU A 57 11.46 -3.64 1.42
N LYS A 58 11.34 -2.55 2.21
CA LYS A 58 11.59 -2.54 3.67
C LYS A 58 10.71 -3.51 4.46
N GLY A 59 9.61 -3.97 3.88
CA GLY A 59 9.02 -5.24 4.27
C GLY A 59 7.65 -5.10 4.90
N ARG A 60 6.65 -5.27 4.04
CA ARG A 60 5.30 -5.71 4.42
C ARG A 60 5.25 -7.19 4.88
N ARG A 61 6.41 -7.86 5.04
CA ARG A 61 6.54 -9.28 5.43
C ARG A 61 6.56 -9.48 6.94
N LYS A 62 7.29 -8.64 7.69
CA LYS A 62 7.38 -8.75 9.17
C LYS A 62 6.07 -8.31 9.83
N ASP A 63 5.47 -7.22 9.34
CA ASP A 63 4.22 -6.69 9.89
C ASP A 63 2.99 -7.51 9.53
N ARG A 64 2.95 -8.18 8.35
CA ARG A 64 1.82 -9.07 8.02
C ARG A 64 1.79 -10.28 8.93
N GLY A 65 2.90 -11.01 9.07
CA GLY A 65 2.93 -12.18 9.95
C GLY A 65 2.63 -11.86 11.43
N ALA A 66 3.04 -10.68 11.91
CA ALA A 66 2.71 -10.22 13.26
C ALA A 66 1.23 -9.84 13.40
N LYS A 67 0.67 -9.11 12.43
CA LYS A 67 -0.76 -8.74 12.42
C LYS A 67 -1.67 -9.95 12.25
N ASP A 68 -1.30 -10.91 11.41
CA ASP A 68 -2.08 -12.12 11.16
C ASP A 68 -2.18 -12.98 12.43
N LYS A 69 -1.07 -13.13 13.18
CA LYS A 69 -1.06 -13.80 14.49
C LYS A 69 -1.90 -13.06 15.54
N GLU A 70 -1.83 -11.74 15.55
CA GLU A 70 -2.65 -10.93 16.47
C GLU A 70 -4.15 -11.05 16.15
N ILE A 71 -4.50 -11.07 14.86
CA ILE A 71 -5.88 -11.30 14.41
C ILE A 71 -6.36 -12.68 14.84
N GLU A 72 -5.54 -13.71 14.71
CA GLU A 72 -5.86 -15.08 15.14
C GLU A 72 -6.11 -15.13 16.65
N ARG A 73 -5.19 -14.59 17.45
CA ARG A 73 -5.33 -14.50 18.92
C ARG A 73 -6.62 -13.78 19.33
N LEU A 74 -6.91 -12.63 18.73
CA LEU A 74 -8.12 -11.86 19.04
C LEU A 74 -9.39 -12.64 18.67
N ARG A 75 -9.37 -13.43 17.59
CA ARG A 75 -10.49 -14.29 17.20
C ARG A 75 -10.73 -15.41 18.21
N GLU A 76 -9.67 -16.07 18.68
CA GLU A 76 -9.75 -17.10 19.73
C GLU A 76 -10.32 -16.53 21.03
N GLU A 77 -9.89 -15.33 21.42
CA GLU A 77 -10.39 -14.65 22.62
C GLU A 77 -11.89 -14.30 22.49
N VAL A 78 -12.31 -13.77 21.34
CA VAL A 78 -13.72 -13.50 21.05
C VAL A 78 -14.56 -14.78 21.08
N GLN A 79 -14.04 -15.89 20.52
CA GLN A 79 -14.74 -17.17 20.53
C GLN A 79 -14.90 -17.71 21.94
N THR A 80 -13.84 -17.63 22.75
CA THR A 80 -13.85 -18.07 24.15
C THR A 80 -14.85 -17.27 24.97
N LYS A 81 -14.85 -15.94 24.84
CA LYS A 81 -15.81 -15.07 25.51
C LYS A 81 -17.24 -15.38 25.09
N SER A 82 -17.47 -15.61 23.79
CA SER A 82 -18.81 -15.95 23.27
C SER A 82 -19.33 -17.27 23.84
N ARG A 83 -18.45 -18.27 24.03
CA ARG A 83 -18.81 -19.55 24.63
C ARG A 83 -19.23 -19.40 26.09
N ILE A 84 -18.44 -18.70 26.89
CA ILE A 84 -18.73 -18.46 28.31
C ILE A 84 -20.04 -17.68 28.46
N ILE A 85 -20.28 -16.67 27.62
CA ILE A 85 -21.53 -15.92 27.62
C ILE A 85 -22.71 -16.85 27.32
N ALA A 86 -22.60 -17.73 26.33
CA ALA A 86 -23.68 -18.66 25.99
C ALA A 86 -24.02 -19.59 27.17
N GLU A 87 -23.00 -20.13 27.84
CA GLU A 87 -23.16 -20.99 29.04
C GLU A 87 -23.85 -20.23 30.19
N VAL A 88 -23.36 -19.03 30.53
CA VAL A 88 -23.94 -18.20 31.60
C VAL A 88 -25.37 -17.75 31.26
N VAL A 89 -25.66 -17.48 29.98
CA VAL A 89 -27.00 -17.12 29.53
C VAL A 89 -27.95 -18.32 29.66
N GLU A 90 -27.49 -19.53 29.31
CA GLU A 90 -28.27 -20.76 29.45
C GLU A 90 -28.60 -21.06 30.91
N GLU A 91 -27.62 -20.97 31.82
CA GLU A 91 -27.84 -21.10 33.26
C GLU A 91 -28.86 -20.06 33.77
N ASN A 92 -28.69 -18.78 33.41
CA ASN A 92 -29.61 -17.71 33.82
C ASN A 92 -31.04 -17.91 33.30
N LEU A 93 -31.21 -18.39 32.07
CA LEU A 93 -32.52 -18.72 31.51
C LEU A 93 -33.14 -19.93 32.22
N GLY A 94 -32.34 -20.90 32.64
CA GLY A 94 -32.77 -22.03 33.47
C GLY A 94 -33.29 -21.59 34.83
N TYR A 95 -32.57 -20.72 35.53
CA TYR A 95 -33.00 -20.16 36.82
C TYR A 95 -34.30 -19.34 36.73
N LYS A 96 -34.53 -18.64 35.60
CA LYS A 96 -35.77 -17.86 35.39
C LYS A 96 -36.98 -18.70 34.98
N LYS A 97 -36.80 -19.93 34.50
CA LYS A 97 -37.90 -20.86 34.16
C LYS A 97 -38.29 -21.78 35.32
N GLY A 98 -37.49 -21.84 36.38
CA GLY A 98 -37.75 -22.62 37.60
C GLY A 98 -38.42 -21.82 38.73
N ILE A 99 -38.92 -20.62 38.46
CA ILE A 99 -39.71 -19.77 39.36
C ILE A 99 -41.05 -19.47 38.69
#